data_AF-A0A534LI96-F1
#
_entry.id   AF-A0A534LI96-F1
#
_cell.length_a   1.000
_cell.length_b   1.000
_cell.length_c   1.000
_cell.angle_alpha   90.00
_cell.angle_beta   90.00
_cell.angle_gamma   90.00
#
_symmetry.space_group_name_H-M   'P 1'
#
loop_
_entity.id
_entity.type
_entity.pdbx_description
1 polymer ?
#
loop_
_entity_poly.entity_id
_entity_poly.type
_entity_poly.pdbx_seq_one_letter_code
_entity_poly.pdbx_strand_id
1 'polypeptide(L)'
;MFRRLLITNRGEIAIRVARTAREMGIRTIGVYSEADRSALHRNAMDETLLIGGALPSDSYLNIEHVLEAARVARADAIHPGYGFLSENPSFATRCAEAGLLFVGPPPHAMALSGDKIAARKSMADEG
;
A
#
# COMPACT_ATOMS: atom_id res chain seq x y z
N MET A 1 7.24 16.18 2.78
CA MET A 1 5.97 15.85 3.46
C MET A 1 4.89 15.74 2.40
N PHE A 2 4.16 14.63 2.35
CA PHE A 2 3.09 14.42 1.36
C PHE A 2 1.74 14.93 1.87
N ARG A 3 0.82 15.23 0.95
CA ARG A 3 -0.51 15.78 1.26
C ARG A 3 -1.64 14.79 0.96
N ARG A 4 -1.43 13.85 0.03
CA ARG A 4 -2.42 12.85 -0.39
C ARG A 4 -1.84 11.45 -0.24
N LEU A 5 -2.44 10.64 0.63
CA LEU A 5 -2.02 9.27 0.92
C LEU A 5 -3.04 8.27 0.38
N LEU A 6 -2.60 7.40 -0.51
CA LEU A 6 -3.37 6.22 -0.92
C LEU A 6 -3.09 5.07 0.05
N ILE A 7 -4.14 4.50 0.64
CA ILE A 7 -4.07 3.36 1.55
C ILE A 7 -4.54 2.13 0.78
N THR A 8 -3.60 1.24 0.44
CA THR A 8 -3.84 0.11 -0.49
C THR A 8 -4.14 -1.18 0.26
N ASN A 9 -5.03 -1.08 1.24
CA ASN A 9 -5.44 -2.17 2.11
C ASN A 9 -6.93 -2.02 2.49
N ARG A 10 -7.48 -2.99 3.24
CA ARG A 10 -8.87 -3.05 3.67
C ARG A 10 -8.99 -3.23 5.18
N GLY A 11 -10.22 -3.18 5.69
CA GLY A 11 -10.50 -3.54 7.08
C GLY A 11 -9.95 -2.55 8.11
N GLU A 12 -9.64 -3.07 9.29
CA GLU A 12 -9.13 -2.33 10.44
C GLU A 12 -7.81 -1.61 10.16
N ILE A 13 -6.88 -2.22 9.42
CA ILE A 13 -5.57 -1.60 9.17
C ILE A 13 -5.72 -0.36 8.30
N ALA A 14 -6.62 -0.39 7.32
CA ALA A 14 -6.92 0.79 6.51
C ALA A 14 -7.49 1.92 7.37
N ILE A 15 -8.43 1.60 8.28
CA ILE A 15 -8.99 2.58 9.24
C ILE A 15 -7.90 3.14 10.16
N ARG A 16 -7.02 2.27 10.67
CA ARG A 16 -5.94 2.62 11.59
C ARG A 16 -4.96 3.61 10.96
N VAL A 17 -4.58 3.39 9.70
CA VAL A 17 -3.70 4.29 8.94
C VAL A 17 -4.41 5.60 8.65
N ALA A 18 -5.68 5.54 8.21
CA ALA A 18 -6.47 6.73 7.88
C ALA A 18 -6.62 7.69 9.08
N ARG A 19 -6.83 7.14 10.28
CA ARG A 19 -6.90 7.93 11.52
C ARG A 19 -5.64 8.76 11.74
N THR A 20 -4.46 8.15 11.70
CA THR A 20 -3.19 8.87 11.89
C THR A 20 -2.92 9.85 10.77
N ALA A 21 -3.18 9.49 9.51
CA ALA A 21 -3.03 10.41 8.39
C ALA A 21 -3.93 11.65 8.55
N ARG A 22 -5.17 11.47 9.00
CA ARG A 22 -6.09 12.59 9.28
C ARG A 22 -5.61 13.49 10.42
N GLU A 23 -5.09 12.92 11.51
CA GLU A 23 -4.49 13.68 12.62
C GLU A 23 -3.31 14.54 12.16
N MET A 24 -2.58 14.08 11.14
CA MET A 24 -1.47 14.79 10.51
C MET A 24 -1.91 15.79 9.43
N GLY A 25 -3.22 15.96 9.19
CA GLY A 25 -3.74 16.83 8.13
C GLY A 25 -3.50 16.31 6.70
N ILE A 26 -3.23 15.02 6.55
CA ILE A 26 -3.03 14.35 5.26
C ILE A 26 -4.38 13.86 4.74
N ARG A 27 -4.69 14.15 3.48
CA ARG A 27 -5.89 13.65 2.80
C ARG A 27 -5.74 12.17 2.49
N THR A 28 -6.76 11.39 2.86
CA THR A 28 -6.77 9.93 2.79
C THR A 28 -7.62 9.44 1.63
N ILE A 29 -7.04 8.55 0.83
CA ILE A 29 -7.72 7.86 -0.26
C ILE A 29 -7.66 6.36 0.01
N GLY A 30 -8.81 5.72 0.14
CA GLY A 30 -8.90 4.26 0.26
C GLY A 30 -9.16 3.58 -1.08
N VAL A 31 -8.76 2.33 -1.18
CA VAL A 31 -9.16 1.45 -2.28
C VAL A 31 -10.12 0.38 -1.78
N TYR A 32 -10.97 -0.14 -2.66
CA TYR A 32 -11.84 -1.27 -2.35
C TYR A 32 -12.07 -2.15 -3.59
N SER A 33 -12.35 -3.43 -3.36
CA SER A 33 -12.79 -4.38 -4.39
C SER A 33 -14.31 -4.40 -4.53
N GLU A 34 -14.85 -5.06 -5.55
CA GLU A 34 -16.30 -5.23 -5.67
C GLU A 34 -16.94 -5.92 -4.47
N ALA A 35 -16.25 -6.88 -3.85
CA ALA A 35 -16.71 -7.56 -2.65
C ALA A 35 -16.74 -6.63 -1.43
N ASP A 36 -15.91 -5.58 -1.43
CA ASP A 36 -15.81 -4.61 -0.35
C ASP A 36 -16.65 -3.36 -0.57
N ARG A 37 -17.63 -3.39 -1.49
CA ARG A 37 -18.54 -2.25 -1.75
C ARG A 37 -19.25 -1.75 -0.49
N SER A 38 -19.50 -2.58 0.51
CA SER A 38 -20.11 -2.17 1.79
C SER A 38 -19.13 -2.15 2.97
N ALA A 39 -17.82 -2.30 2.71
CA ALA A 39 -16.82 -2.43 3.77
C ALA A 39 -16.66 -1.13 4.57
N LEU A 40 -16.52 -1.27 5.89
CA LEU A 40 -16.47 -0.14 6.84
C LEU A 40 -15.29 0.79 6.62
N HIS A 41 -14.15 0.29 6.13
CA HIS A 41 -12.96 1.13 5.94
C HIS A 41 -13.18 2.24 4.92
N ARG A 42 -14.11 2.05 3.98
CA ARG A 42 -14.48 3.07 2.99
C ARG A 42 -14.98 4.35 3.67
N ASN A 43 -15.75 4.21 4.74
CA ASN A 43 -16.32 5.34 5.47
C ASN A 43 -15.28 6.11 6.31
N ALA A 44 -14.09 5.53 6.51
CA ALA A 44 -13.03 6.17 7.28
C ALA A 44 -12.14 7.10 6.42
N MET A 45 -12.28 7.05 5.09
CA MET A 45 -11.44 7.76 4.11
C MET A 45 -12.13 9.00 3.57
N ASP A 46 -11.36 9.96 3.07
CA ASP A 46 -11.92 11.18 2.45
C ASP A 46 -12.39 10.90 1.01
N GLU A 47 -11.71 9.99 0.31
CA GLU A 47 -12.05 9.53 -1.03
C GLU A 47 -11.89 8.00 -1.10
N THR A 48 -12.67 7.32 -1.96
CA THR A 48 -12.50 5.87 -2.18
C THR A 48 -12.58 5.51 -3.66
N LEU A 49 -11.74 4.57 -4.11
CA LEU A 49 -11.72 4.09 -5.49
C LEU A 49 -11.93 2.58 -5.57
N LEU A 50 -12.78 2.14 -6.50
CA LEU A 50 -12.92 0.74 -6.86
C LEU A 50 -11.69 0.33 -7.69
N ILE A 51 -10.99 -0.72 -7.28
CA ILE A 51 -9.75 -1.19 -7.92
C ILE A 51 -9.87 -2.58 -8.57
N GLY A 52 -11.09 -3.08 -8.75
CA GLY A 52 -11.34 -4.31 -9.50
C GLY A 52 -12.22 -5.32 -8.78
N GLY A 53 -12.21 -6.55 -9.29
CA GLY A 53 -13.17 -7.61 -8.97
C GLY A 53 -13.08 -8.15 -7.54
N ALA A 54 -13.97 -9.09 -7.20
CA ALA A 54 -14.11 -9.62 -5.85
C ALA A 54 -12.84 -10.32 -5.31
N LEU A 55 -12.06 -10.97 -6.17
CA LEU A 55 -10.85 -11.70 -5.78
C LEU A 55 -9.69 -10.72 -5.51
N PRO A 56 -8.83 -11.01 -4.50
CA PRO A 56 -7.63 -10.21 -4.27
C PRO A 56 -6.71 -10.10 -5.48
N SER A 57 -6.57 -11.16 -6.28
CA SER A 57 -5.78 -11.18 -7.52
C SER A 57 -6.26 -10.14 -8.54
N ASP A 58 -7.56 -9.86 -8.53
CA ASP A 58 -8.22 -8.96 -9.48
C ASP A 58 -8.35 -7.54 -8.91
N SER A 59 -7.86 -7.32 -7.68
CA SER A 59 -7.98 -6.07 -6.92
C SER A 59 -6.72 -5.76 -6.12
N TYR A 60 -6.67 -6.07 -4.82
CA TYR A 60 -5.60 -5.64 -3.89
C TYR A 60 -4.20 -6.16 -4.22
N LEU A 61 -4.07 -7.29 -4.93
CA LEU A 61 -2.80 -7.86 -5.38
C LEU A 61 -2.43 -7.42 -6.80
N ASN A 62 -3.31 -6.68 -7.49
CA ASN A 62 -3.06 -6.20 -8.83
C ASN A 62 -2.31 -4.86 -8.78
N ILE A 63 -1.01 -4.91 -9.06
CA ILE A 63 -0.14 -3.73 -9.04
C ILE A 63 -0.63 -2.64 -9.99
N GLU A 64 -1.07 -2.99 -11.20
CA GLU A 64 -1.50 -2.00 -12.20
C GLU A 64 -2.76 -1.28 -11.74
N HIS A 65 -3.75 -1.99 -11.20
CA HIS A 65 -4.96 -1.37 -10.68
C HIS A 65 -4.67 -0.41 -9.52
N VAL A 66 -3.74 -0.78 -8.64
CA VAL A 66 -3.34 0.06 -7.51
C VAL A 66 -2.59 1.32 -7.97
N LEU A 67 -1.67 1.19 -8.92
CA LEU A 67 -0.94 2.34 -9.48
C LEU A 67 -1.86 3.27 -10.28
N GLU A 68 -2.82 2.71 -11.01
CA GLU A 68 -3.84 3.49 -11.70
C GLU A 68 -4.72 4.26 -10.70
N ALA A 69 -5.10 3.63 -9.60
CA ALA A 69 -5.82 4.32 -8.53
C ALA A 69 -4.99 5.46 -7.91
N ALA A 70 -3.68 5.26 -7.70
CA ALA A 70 -2.78 6.30 -7.22
C ALA A 70 -2.70 7.48 -8.19
N ARG A 71 -2.61 7.19 -9.49
CA ARG A 71 -2.57 8.20 -10.56
C ARG A 71 -3.86 9.01 -10.62
N VAL A 72 -5.02 8.35 -10.64
CA VAL A 72 -6.35 9.00 -10.65
C VAL A 72 -6.56 9.85 -9.39
N ALA A 73 -6.17 9.31 -8.23
CA ALA A 73 -6.27 10.00 -6.95
C ALA A 73 -5.26 11.15 -6.80
N ARG A 74 -4.30 11.29 -7.72
CA ARG A 74 -3.13 12.19 -7.59
C ARG A 74 -2.47 12.01 -6.22
N ALA A 75 -2.24 10.77 -5.83
CA ALA A 75 -1.58 10.45 -4.57
C ALA A 75 -0.11 10.88 -4.63
N ASP A 76 0.43 11.32 -3.50
CA ASP A 76 1.85 11.62 -3.34
C ASP A 76 2.60 10.40 -2.76
N ALA A 77 1.88 9.57 -1.99
CA ALA A 77 2.42 8.43 -1.27
C ALA A 77 1.42 7.27 -1.21
N ILE A 78 1.95 6.05 -1.04
CA ILE A 78 1.19 4.82 -0.80
C ILE A 78 1.57 4.24 0.56
N HIS A 79 0.57 3.93 1.39
CA HIS A 79 0.74 3.11 2.58
C HIS A 79 0.14 1.71 2.35
N PRO A 80 0.95 0.64 2.36
CA PRO A 80 0.46 -0.69 1.98
C PRO A 80 -0.22 -1.44 3.13
N GLY A 81 -0.03 -1.01 4.39
CA GLY A 81 -0.51 -1.76 5.55
C GLY A 81 0.34 -3.02 5.74
N TYR A 82 -0.30 -4.16 5.97
CA TYR A 82 0.35 -5.48 6.01
C TYR A 82 -0.35 -6.46 5.07
N GLY A 83 0.34 -7.56 4.73
CA GLY A 83 -0.13 -8.48 3.69
C GLY A 83 -0.24 -7.79 2.34
N PHE A 84 -0.97 -8.41 1.40
CA PHE A 84 -1.09 -7.94 0.02
C PHE A 84 0.27 -7.58 -0.61
N LEU A 85 0.46 -6.31 -0.97
CA LEU A 85 1.66 -5.81 -1.64
C LEU A 85 2.68 -5.17 -0.67
N SER A 86 2.46 -5.22 0.65
CA SER A 86 3.33 -4.56 1.65
C SER A 86 4.77 -5.06 1.67
N GLU A 87 4.98 -6.34 1.34
CA GLU A 87 6.30 -6.97 1.30
C GLU A 87 6.71 -7.33 -0.13
N ASN A 88 6.11 -6.69 -1.14
CA ASN A 88 6.41 -6.96 -2.54
C ASN A 88 7.47 -5.95 -3.05
N PRO A 89 8.73 -6.36 -3.28
CA PRO A 89 9.79 -5.45 -3.74
C PRO A 89 9.48 -4.83 -5.11
N SER A 90 8.85 -5.60 -6.00
CA SER A 90 8.44 -5.12 -7.33
C SER A 90 7.44 -3.98 -7.21
N PHE A 91 6.45 -4.11 -6.32
CA PHE A 91 5.49 -3.04 -6.08
C PHE A 91 6.15 -1.77 -5.55
N ALA A 92 7.06 -1.88 -4.59
CA ALA A 92 7.79 -0.73 -4.06
C ALA A 92 8.66 -0.04 -5.13
N THR A 93 9.31 -0.82 -6.01
CA THR A 93 10.04 -0.29 -7.18
C THR A 93 9.10 0.46 -8.12
N ARG A 94 7.97 -0.14 -8.48
CA ARG A 94 6.98 0.47 -9.37
C ARG A 94 6.36 1.75 -8.80
N CYS A 95 6.20 1.84 -7.47
CA CYS A 95 5.80 3.08 -6.81
C CYS A 95 6.84 4.18 -7.05
N ALA A 96 8.13 3.89 -6.87
CA ALA A 96 9.20 4.86 -7.08
C ALA A 96 9.27 5.31 -8.55
N GLU A 97 9.13 4.39 -9.51
CA GLU A 97 9.07 4.70 -10.95
C GLU A 97 7.87 5.60 -11.30
N ALA A 98 6.75 5.45 -10.60
CA ALA A 98 5.57 6.29 -10.74
C ALA A 98 5.67 7.63 -9.98
N GLY A 99 6.80 7.92 -9.33
CA GLY A 99 7.01 9.14 -8.53
C GLY A 99 6.25 9.14 -7.20
N LEU A 100 5.81 7.97 -6.72
CA LEU A 100 5.07 7.80 -5.48
C LEU A 100 6.01 7.43 -4.33
N LEU A 101 5.85 8.08 -3.18
CA LEU A 101 6.55 7.67 -1.97
C LEU A 101 5.92 6.38 -1.43
N PHE A 102 6.70 5.30 -1.33
CA PHE A 102 6.27 4.08 -0.68
C PHE A 102 6.54 4.16 0.84
N VAL A 103 5.50 4.08 1.66
CA VAL A 103 5.62 4.09 3.13
C VAL A 103 6.00 2.69 3.62
N GLY A 104 7.30 2.40 3.58
CA GLY A 104 7.89 1.14 4.04
C GLY A 104 9.38 1.06 3.72
N PRO A 105 10.01 -0.11 3.87
CA PRO A 105 11.43 -0.28 3.56
C PRO A 105 11.73 -0.13 2.06
N PRO A 106 13.00 0.11 1.68
CA PRO A 106 13.38 0.13 0.28
C PRO A 106 13.31 -1.28 -0.35
N PRO A 107 13.09 -1.40 -1.68
CA PRO A 107 12.91 -2.70 -2.35
C PRO A 107 14.03 -3.72 -2.09
N HIS A 108 15.29 -3.28 -2.03
CA HIS A 108 16.42 -4.17 -1.79
C HIS A 108 16.37 -4.81 -0.39
N ALA A 109 15.93 -4.06 0.63
CA ALA A 109 15.79 -4.58 1.98
C ALA A 109 14.66 -5.62 2.05
N MET A 110 13.53 -5.37 1.36
CA MET A 110 12.45 -6.35 1.25
C MET A 110 12.90 -7.64 0.56
N ALA A 111 13.66 -7.52 -0.54
CA ALA A 111 14.16 -8.68 -1.27
C ALA A 111 15.10 -9.54 -0.41
N LEU A 112 15.98 -8.88 0.36
CA LEU A 112 16.89 -9.56 1.28
C LEU A 112 16.13 -10.29 2.39
N SER A 113 15.14 -9.64 3.02
CA SER A 113 14.36 -10.26 4.09
C SER A 113 13.40 -11.36 3.62
N GLY A 114 12.94 -11.32 2.36
CA GLY A 114 12.10 -12.35 1.76
C GLY A 114 12.85 -13.65 1.45
N ASP A 115 14.17 -13.58 1.23
CA ASP A 115 15.02 -14.75 1.05
C ASP A 115 15.58 -15.21 2.40
N LYS A 116 15.02 -16.30 2.94
CA LYS A 116 15.42 -16.89 4.22
C LYS A 116 16.91 -17.24 4.29
N ILE A 117 17.53 -17.61 3.17
CA ILE A 117 18.97 -17.98 3.13
C ILE A 117 19.80 -16.70 3.14
N ALA A 118 19.46 -15.73 2.28
CA ALA A 118 20.19 -14.47 2.18
C ALA A 118 20.08 -13.65 3.48
N ALA A 119 18.90 -13.57 4.07
CA ALA A 119 18.67 -12.89 5.35
C ALA A 119 19.53 -13.47 6.49
N ARG A 120 19.66 -14.81 6.56
CA ARG A 120 20.48 -15.45 7.60
C ARG A 120 21.96 -15.16 7.42
N LYS A 121 22.44 -15.06 6.17
CA LYS A 121 23.84 -14.69 5.88
C LYS A 121 24.11 -13.24 6.26
N SER A 122 23.24 -12.30 5.85
CA SER A 122 23.42 -10.89 6.18
C SER A 122 23.45 -10.64 7.69
N MET A 123 22.61 -11.35 8.47
CA MET A 123 22.64 -11.24 9.94
C MET A 123 23.92 -11.84 10.57
N ALA A 124 24.56 -12.81 9.92
CA ALA A 124 25.80 -13.41 10.41
C ALA A 124 27.03 -12.54 10.09
N ASP A 125 26.97 -11.76 9.02
CA ASP A 125 28.05 -10.85 8.60
C ASP A 125 28.08 -9.53 9.40
N GLU A 126 27.01 -9.20 10.13
CA GLU A 126 26.92 -8.04 11.03
C GLU A 126 27.37 -8.34 12.48
N GLY A 127 28.01 -9.49 12.72
CA GLY A 127 28.47 -9.98 14.03
C GLY A 127 29.94 -9.74 14.35
#